data_AF-N2B748-F1
#
_entry.id   AF-N2B748-F1
#
_cell.length_a   1.000
_cell.length_b   1.000
_cell.length_c   1.000
_cell.angle_alpha   90.00
_cell.angle_beta   90.00
_cell.angle_gamma   90.00
#
_symmetry.space_group_name_H-M   'P 1'
#
loop_
_entity.id
_entity.type
_entity.pdbx_description
1 polymer ?
#
loop_
_entity_poly.entity_id
_entity_poly.type
_entity_poly.pdbx_seq_one_letter_code
_entity_poly.pdbx_strand_id
1 'polypeptide(L)'
;MIRNTFKICLFANIMFCNVFAGGPEFHIDYEKYYKQNAIYLHKVWGFEYCLGYAEKIPFEKQWIGEKQNMSKFVSKEADNELKDFIDRYKKERNLLIICLDLYDSKEYQAEVKRIVKKYCKDCK
;
A
#
# COMPACT_ATOMS: atom_id res chain seq x y z
N MET A 1 -0.68 -31.79 28.53
CA MET A 1 -1.04 -30.94 27.37
C MET A 1 -2.00 -29.81 27.80
N ILE A 2 -1.61 -28.94 28.75
CA ILE A 2 -2.47 -27.83 29.28
C ILE A 2 -1.65 -26.53 29.57
N ARG A 3 -0.35 -26.50 29.26
CA ARG A 3 0.53 -25.38 29.69
C ARG A 3 0.63 -24.21 28.70
N ASN A 4 0.12 -24.35 27.47
CA ASN A 4 0.24 -23.33 26.42
C ASN A 4 -1.00 -22.44 26.25
N THR A 5 -2.16 -22.82 26.76
CA THR A 5 -3.40 -22.03 26.57
C THR A 5 -3.46 -20.82 27.50
N PHE A 6 -2.91 -20.94 28.71
CA PHE A 6 -2.91 -19.84 29.69
C PHE A 6 -1.99 -18.66 29.32
N LYS A 7 -0.89 -18.90 28.59
CA LYS A 7 -0.03 -17.83 28.09
C LYS A 7 -0.71 -16.99 27.00
N ILE A 8 -1.50 -17.63 26.14
CA ILE A 8 -2.18 -16.94 25.02
C ILE A 8 -3.26 -15.98 25.55
N CYS A 9 -3.99 -16.36 26.61
CA CYS A 9 -4.97 -15.48 27.25
C CYS A 9 -4.34 -14.29 27.99
N LEU A 10 -3.11 -14.44 28.53
CA LEU A 10 -2.41 -13.33 29.20
C LEU A 10 -1.92 -12.29 28.18
N PHE A 11 -1.46 -12.72 26.99
CA PHE A 11 -1.10 -11.80 25.91
C PHE A 11 -2.32 -11.09 25.32
N ALA A 12 -3.46 -11.77 25.19
CA ALA A 12 -4.68 -11.15 24.70
C ALA A 12 -5.16 -10.01 25.62
N ASN A 13 -5.14 -10.20 26.95
CA ASN A 13 -5.58 -9.15 27.88
C ASN A 13 -4.63 -7.93 27.92
N ILE A 14 -3.32 -8.13 27.78
CA ILE A 14 -2.36 -7.01 27.72
C ILE A 14 -2.54 -6.21 26.41
N MET A 15 -2.89 -6.87 25.30
CA MET A 15 -3.11 -6.19 24.02
C MET A 15 -4.40 -5.36 24.02
N PHE A 16 -5.46 -5.83 24.71
CA PHE A 16 -6.74 -5.11 24.77
C PHE A 16 -6.76 -3.98 25.82
N CYS A 17 -6.01 -4.08 26.92
CA CYS A 17 -5.96 -3.01 27.93
C CYS A 17 -5.23 -1.74 27.45
N ASN A 18 -4.32 -1.85 26.47
CA ASN A 18 -3.59 -0.69 25.94
C ASN A 18 -4.37 0.10 24.87
N VAL A 19 -5.54 -0.37 24.42
CA VAL A 19 -6.35 0.33 23.42
C VAL A 19 -7.09 1.55 24.01
N PHE A 20 -7.29 1.60 25.33
CA PHE A 20 -8.05 2.68 26.00
C PHE A 20 -7.22 3.63 26.87
N ALA A 21 -5.91 3.42 26.98
CA ALA A 21 -5.01 4.29 27.72
C ALA A 21 -3.89 4.76 26.78
N GLY A 22 -4.18 5.82 25.99
CA GLY A 22 -3.20 6.64 25.26
C GLY A 22 -1.88 5.93 24.95
N GLY A 23 -1.93 4.94 24.05
CA GLY A 23 -0.72 4.28 23.56
C GLY A 23 0.26 5.33 23.02
N PRO A 24 1.58 5.07 23.08
CA PRO A 24 2.58 6.04 22.67
C PRO A 24 2.25 6.59 21.27
N GLU A 25 2.21 7.91 21.13
CA GLU A 25 2.10 8.57 19.83
C GLU A 25 3.25 8.07 18.95
N PHE A 26 2.94 7.10 18.09
CA PHE A 26 3.91 6.50 17.20
C PHE A 26 4.11 7.49 16.06
N HIS A 27 5.08 8.39 16.20
CA HIS A 27 5.47 9.28 15.12
C HIS A 27 6.09 8.45 13.99
N ILE A 28 5.30 8.21 12.94
CA ILE A 28 5.74 7.53 11.73
C ILE A 28 6.61 8.50 10.92
N ASP A 29 7.86 8.13 10.68
CA ASP A 29 8.69 8.74 9.65
C ASP A 29 8.21 8.24 8.27
N TYR A 30 7.34 9.02 7.64
CA TYR A 30 6.72 8.66 6.37
C TYR A 30 7.71 8.62 5.21
N GLU A 31 8.79 9.41 5.25
CA GLU A 31 9.82 9.37 4.20
C GLU A 31 10.56 8.03 4.26
N LYS A 32 11.04 7.66 5.45
CA LYS A 32 11.72 6.39 5.66
C LYS A 32 10.82 5.21 5.36
N TYR A 33 9.56 5.27 5.80
CA TYR A 33 8.58 4.23 5.52
C TYR A 33 8.35 4.07 4.02
N TYR A 34 8.14 5.18 3.30
CA TYR A 34 7.98 5.17 1.85
C TYR A 34 9.21 4.59 1.16
N LYS A 35 10.42 5.06 1.50
CA LYS A 35 11.67 4.54 0.90
C LYS A 35 11.87 3.06 1.13
N GLN A 36 11.40 2.51 2.25
CA GLN A 36 11.52 1.07 2.54
C GLN A 36 10.48 0.21 1.82
N ASN A 37 9.37 0.80 1.38
CA ASN A 37 8.21 0.08 0.88
C ASN A 37 7.70 0.58 -0.48
N ALA A 38 8.45 1.41 -1.19
CA ALA A 38 7.97 2.11 -2.37
C ALA A 38 7.46 1.15 -3.45
N ILE A 39 8.14 0.01 -3.66
CA ILE A 39 7.68 -1.01 -4.62
C ILE A 39 6.32 -1.56 -4.22
N TYR A 40 6.14 -1.92 -2.95
CA TYR A 40 4.85 -2.39 -2.44
C TYR A 40 3.75 -1.32 -2.57
N LEU A 41 4.06 -0.08 -2.16
CA LEU A 41 3.11 1.03 -2.19
C LEU A 41 2.65 1.36 -3.62
N HIS A 42 3.55 1.38 -4.60
CA HIS A 42 3.18 1.59 -6.00
C HIS A 42 2.39 0.41 -6.57
N LYS A 43 2.72 -0.83 -6.17
CA LYS A 43 1.98 -2.03 -6.57
C LYS A 43 0.52 -1.96 -6.08
N VAL A 44 0.29 -1.56 -4.83
CA VAL A 44 -1.06 -1.41 -4.28
C VAL A 44 -1.78 -0.23 -4.91
N TRP A 45 -1.11 0.91 -5.03
CA TRP A 45 -1.71 2.10 -5.64
C TRP A 45 -2.15 1.86 -7.08
N GLY A 46 -1.34 1.18 -7.90
CA GLY A 46 -1.74 0.88 -9.27
C GLY A 46 -2.90 -0.11 -9.35
N PHE A 47 -3.05 -1.02 -8.39
CA PHE A 47 -4.24 -1.85 -8.27
C PHE A 47 -5.49 -1.04 -7.92
N GLU A 48 -5.39 -0.12 -6.95
CA GLU A 48 -6.48 0.81 -6.62
C GLU A 48 -6.87 1.67 -7.83
N TYR A 49 -5.89 2.15 -8.61
CA TYR A 49 -6.13 2.87 -9.85
C TYR A 49 -6.83 2.01 -10.90
N CYS A 50 -6.35 0.77 -11.08
CA CYS A 50 -6.94 -0.17 -12.02
C CYS A 50 -8.43 -0.39 -11.71
N LEU A 51 -8.79 -0.57 -10.43
CA LEU A 51 -10.16 -0.74 -9.96
C LEU A 51 -11.03 0.53 -10.04
N GLY A 52 -10.44 1.69 -10.32
CA GLY A 52 -11.14 2.98 -10.31
C GLY A 52 -11.36 3.54 -8.90
N TYR A 53 -10.71 2.97 -7.88
CA TYR A 53 -10.75 3.48 -6.51
C TYR A 53 -9.84 4.68 -6.32
N ALA A 54 -8.74 4.80 -7.06
CA ALA A 54 -7.83 5.97 -6.91
C ALA A 54 -8.53 7.33 -7.10
N GLU A 55 -9.64 7.39 -7.84
CA GLU A 55 -10.43 8.62 -8.09
C GLU A 55 -11.71 8.71 -7.23
N LYS A 56 -12.13 7.61 -6.59
CA LYS A 56 -13.38 7.50 -5.82
C LYS A 56 -13.13 6.70 -4.54
N ILE A 57 -12.63 7.34 -3.48
CA ILE A 57 -12.68 6.73 -2.14
C ILE A 57 -13.30 7.71 -1.13
N PRO A 58 -14.50 7.39 -0.60
CA PRO A 58 -14.96 7.87 0.70
C PRO A 58 -14.61 6.80 1.75
N PHE A 59 -13.37 6.72 2.23
CA PHE A 59 -12.99 5.84 3.35
C PHE A 59 -12.21 6.64 4.40
N GLU A 60 -12.37 6.17 5.65
CA GLU A 60 -11.95 6.72 6.94
C GLU A 60 -10.82 7.77 6.93
N LYS A 61 -11.06 8.87 7.65
CA LYS A 61 -10.15 10.03 7.78
C LYS A 61 -8.70 9.67 8.12
N GLN A 62 -8.48 8.57 8.83
CA GLN A 62 -7.15 8.14 9.25
C GLN A 62 -6.28 7.70 8.05
N TRP A 63 -6.81 6.87 7.16
CA TRP A 63 -6.09 6.38 5.98
C TRP A 63 -5.81 7.49 4.96
N ILE A 64 -6.66 8.52 4.92
CA ILE A 64 -6.46 9.71 4.08
C ILE A 64 -5.21 10.48 4.51
N GLY A 65 -5.00 10.68 5.82
CA GLY A 65 -3.85 11.42 6.34
C GLY A 65 -2.52 10.73 6.05
N GLU A 66 -2.46 9.41 6.27
CA GLU A 66 -1.26 8.61 5.98
C GLU A 66 -0.95 8.59 4.47
N LYS A 67 -1.98 8.39 3.64
CA LYS A 67 -1.85 8.40 2.17
C LYS A 67 -1.36 9.76 1.66
N GLN A 68 -1.88 10.86 2.19
CA GLN A 68 -1.42 12.22 1.86
C GLN A 68 0.03 12.47 2.28
N ASN A 69 0.47 11.92 3.41
CA ASN A 69 1.86 12.06 3.84
C ASN A 69 2.80 11.24 2.95
N MET A 70 2.41 10.03 2.56
CA MET A 70 3.21 9.20 1.64
C MET A 70 3.24 9.75 0.21
N SER A 71 2.12 10.29 -0.29
CA SER A 71 2.04 10.82 -1.66
C SER A 71 2.98 11.99 -1.92
N LYS A 72 3.44 12.70 -0.88
CA LYS A 72 4.43 13.77 -0.99
C LYS A 72 5.79 13.28 -1.52
N PHE A 73 6.09 11.99 -1.37
CA PHE A 73 7.35 11.38 -1.81
C PHE A 73 7.24 10.67 -3.16
N VAL A 74 6.04 10.62 -3.74
CA VAL A 74 5.78 10.03 -5.05
C VAL A 74 5.95 11.12 -6.11
N SER A 75 6.79 10.88 -7.11
CA SER A 75 6.90 11.79 -8.26
C SER A 75 5.64 11.68 -9.13
N LYS A 76 5.10 12.80 -9.61
CA LYS A 76 3.94 12.83 -10.52
C LYS A 76 4.22 12.04 -11.81
N GLU A 77 5.46 12.04 -12.26
CA GLU A 77 5.93 11.33 -13.44
C GLU A 77 5.85 9.81 -13.25
N ALA A 78 6.21 9.29 -12.07
CA ALA A 78 6.03 7.87 -11.73
C ALA A 78 4.56 7.46 -11.76
N ASP A 79 3.69 8.28 -11.17
CA ASP A 79 2.24 8.03 -11.18
C ASP A 79 1.69 7.98 -12.60
N ASN A 80 2.05 8.95 -13.44
CA ASN A 80 1.58 9.02 -14.82
C ASN A 80 2.09 7.83 -15.65
N GLU A 81 3.36 7.46 -15.52
CA GLU A 81 3.94 6.32 -16.25
C GLU A 81 3.28 4.99 -15.83
N LEU A 82 2.97 4.83 -14.54
CA LEU A 82 2.26 3.66 -14.03
C LEU A 82 0.80 3.62 -14.50
N LYS A 83 0.10 4.75 -14.53
CA LYS A 83 -1.26 4.86 -15.09
C LYS A 83 -1.28 4.47 -16.56
N ASP A 84 -0.37 5.04 -17.35
CA ASP A 84 -0.25 4.74 -18.78
C ASP A 84 0.00 3.25 -19.01
N PHE A 85 0.81 2.61 -18.17
CA PHE A 85 1.00 1.16 -18.21
C PHE A 85 -0.34 0.43 -17.96
N ILE A 86 -1.02 0.72 -16.86
CA ILE A 86 -2.27 0.06 -16.48
C ILE A 86 -3.36 0.25 -17.55
N ASP A 87 -3.50 1.45 -18.10
CA ASP A 87 -4.51 1.77 -19.11
C ASP A 87 -4.32 1.00 -20.42
N ARG A 88 -3.08 0.65 -20.78
CA ARG A 88 -2.81 -0.24 -21.92
C ARG A 88 -3.32 -1.66 -21.68
N TYR A 89 -3.32 -2.13 -20.43
CA TYR A 89 -3.80 -3.48 -20.07
C TYR A 89 -5.32 -3.55 -19.90
N LYS A 90 -5.98 -2.45 -19.54
CA LYS A 90 -7.44 -2.41 -19.28
C LYS A 90 -8.32 -2.50 -20.53
N LYS A 91 -7.75 -2.60 -21.75
CA LYS A 91 -8.48 -2.28 -22.97
C LYS A 91 -9.58 -3.25 -23.45
N GLU A 92 -9.87 -4.40 -22.83
CA GLU A 92 -10.86 -5.33 -23.45
C GLU A 92 -11.86 -6.15 -22.60
N ARG A 93 -11.91 -6.17 -21.25
CA ARG A 93 -12.88 -7.05 -20.51
C ARG A 93 -13.33 -6.51 -19.13
N ASN A 94 -14.08 -7.34 -18.39
CA ASN A 94 -14.56 -7.11 -17.01
C ASN A 94 -13.42 -6.67 -16.06
N LEU A 95 -13.60 -5.51 -15.42
CA LEU A 95 -12.55 -4.73 -14.76
C LEU A 95 -11.87 -5.44 -13.58
N LEU A 96 -12.60 -6.23 -12.78
CA LEU A 96 -12.04 -6.83 -11.56
C LEU A 96 -10.99 -7.92 -11.87
N ILE A 97 -11.34 -8.86 -12.76
CA ILE A 97 -10.47 -10.00 -13.09
C ILE A 97 -9.18 -9.50 -13.75
N ILE A 98 -9.28 -8.54 -14.68
CA ILE A 98 -8.09 -7.96 -15.32
C ILE A 98 -7.16 -7.31 -14.28
N CYS A 99 -7.71 -6.56 -13.32
CA CYS A 99 -6.88 -5.90 -12.33
C CYS A 99 -6.20 -6.89 -11.38
N LEU A 100 -6.87 -8.00 -11.03
CA LEU A 100 -6.28 -9.08 -10.22
C LEU A 100 -5.18 -9.81 -11.01
N ASP A 101 -5.47 -10.20 -12.25
CA ASP A 101 -4.50 -10.86 -13.13
C ASP A 101 -3.27 -9.97 -13.35
N LEU A 102 -3.48 -8.67 -13.55
CA LEU A 102 -2.41 -7.69 -13.69
C LEU A 102 -1.61 -7.56 -12.40
N TYR A 103 -2.26 -7.45 -11.24
CA TYR A 103 -1.61 -7.32 -9.95
C TYR A 103 -0.64 -8.47 -9.65
N ASP A 104 -1.02 -9.69 -10.05
CA ASP A 104 -0.20 -10.90 -9.86
C ASP A 104 0.81 -11.13 -10.99
N SER A 105 0.64 -10.49 -12.16
CA SER A 105 1.53 -10.64 -13.31
C SER A 105 2.99 -10.27 -13.02
N LYS A 106 3.92 -10.97 -13.67
CA LYS A 106 5.35 -10.67 -13.56
C LYS A 106 5.69 -9.36 -14.24
N GLU A 107 4.96 -9.04 -15.31
CA GLU A 107 5.07 -7.85 -16.12
C GLU A 107 4.77 -6.61 -15.28
N TYR A 108 3.67 -6.61 -14.52
CA TYR A 108 3.33 -5.52 -13.62
C TYR A 108 4.34 -5.37 -12.48
N GLN A 109 4.75 -6.49 -11.87
CA GLN A 109 5.77 -6.45 -10.81
C GLN A 109 7.11 -5.90 -11.30
N ALA A 110 7.54 -6.28 -12.51
CA ALA A 110 8.75 -5.76 -13.13
C ALA A 110 8.62 -4.26 -13.46
N GLU A 111 7.46 -3.84 -13.97
CA GLU A 111 7.20 -2.46 -14.31
C GLU A 111 7.20 -1.54 -13.08
N VAL A 112 6.50 -1.94 -12.02
CA VAL A 112 6.50 -1.21 -10.75
C VAL A 112 7.93 -1.05 -10.21
N LYS A 113 8.73 -2.13 -10.22
CA LYS A 113 10.15 -2.07 -9.82
C LYS A 113 10.96 -1.11 -10.69
N ARG A 114 10.77 -1.15 -12.01
CA ARG A 114 11.45 -0.26 -12.96
C ARG A 114 11.12 1.20 -12.69
N ILE A 115 9.84 1.54 -12.51
CA ILE A 115 9.36 2.90 -12.24
C ILE A 115 9.91 3.40 -10.91
N VAL A 116 9.79 2.61 -9.83
CA VAL A 116 10.33 3.01 -8.53
C VAL A 116 11.83 3.28 -8.61
N LYS A 117 12.61 2.42 -9.27
CA LYS A 117 14.06 2.63 -9.42
C LYS A 117 14.43 3.82 -10.30
N LYS A 118 13.59 4.16 -11.29
CA LYS A 118 13.80 5.32 -12.17
C LYS A 118 13.64 6.64 -11.40
N TYR A 119 12.61 6.74 -10.55
CA TYR A 119 12.25 7.99 -9.88
C TYR A 119 12.70 8.08 -8.41
N CYS A 120 13.06 6.96 -7.79
CA CYS A 120 13.62 6.90 -6.44
C CYS A 120 14.74 5.84 -6.36
N LYS A 121 15.99 6.26 -6.55
CA LYS A 121 17.15 5.37 -6.64
C LYS A 121 17.43 4.62 -5.33
N ASP A 122 17.17 5.25 -4.20
CA ASP A 122 17.38 4.74 -2.84
C ASP A 122 16.17 3.96 -2.28
N CYS A 123 15.03 3.96 -2.99
CA CYS A 123 13.83 3.22 -2.57
C CYS A 123 13.95 1.70 -2.76
N LYS A 124 13.26 0.95 -1.90
CA LYS A 124 13.12 -0.51 -1.89
C LYS A 124 11.73 -0.98 -2.29
#